data_AF-A5L086-F1
#
_entry.id   AF-A5L086-F1
#
_cell.length_a   1.000
_cell.length_b   1.000
_cell.length_c   1.000
_cell.angle_alpha   90.00
_cell.angle_beta   90.00
_cell.angle_gamma   90.00
#
_symmetry.space_group_name_H-M   'P 1'
#
loop_
_entity.id
_entity.type
_entity.pdbx_description
1 polymer ?
#
loop_
_entity_poly.entity_id
_entity_poly.type
_entity_poly.pdbx_seq_one_letter_code
_entity_poly.pdbx_strand_id
1 'polypeptide(L)'
;MVVNPPELDPFFRFIRVSIVEALGGEEYACLPNESLEQYISTVNPNIMPLLYDFFVKFDYLFVLRQSNSTLTDEESEVLLSAQDLVYEVQLTMM
;
A
#
# COMPACT_ATOMS: atom_id res chain seq x y z
N MET A 1 0.47 -12.41 14.30
CA MET A 1 0.28 -10.96 14.19
C MET A 1 -0.94 -10.74 13.33
N VAL A 2 -1.90 -9.95 13.79
CA VAL A 2 -3.00 -9.50 12.93
C VAL A 2 -2.35 -8.55 11.94
N VAL A 3 -2.27 -8.96 10.69
CA VAL A 3 -1.90 -8.10 9.57
C VAL A 3 -3.20 -7.39 9.18
N ASN A 4 -3.21 -6.05 9.19
CA ASN A 4 -4.35 -5.16 8.96
C ASN A 4 -5.31 -4.99 10.17
N PRO A 5 -4.99 -4.07 11.10
CA PRO A 5 -5.94 -3.51 12.04
C PRO A 5 -7.15 -2.95 11.29
N PRO A 6 -8.39 -3.15 11.76
CA PRO A 6 -9.59 -2.59 11.12
C PRO A 6 -9.52 -1.06 10.93
N GLU A 7 -8.76 -0.37 11.78
CA GLU A 7 -8.52 1.06 11.72
C GLU A 7 -7.73 1.50 10.48
N LEU A 8 -6.89 0.62 9.93
CA LEU A 8 -6.06 0.90 8.76
C LEU A 8 -6.73 0.51 7.45
N ASP A 9 -7.80 -0.28 7.50
CA ASP A 9 -8.49 -0.77 6.29
C ASP A 9 -8.95 0.36 5.35
N PRO A 10 -9.51 1.49 5.83
CA PRO A 10 -9.84 2.62 4.96
C PRO A 10 -8.62 3.22 4.26
N PHE A 11 -7.47 3.29 4.95
CA PHE A 11 -6.23 3.80 4.38
C PHE A 11 -5.66 2.83 3.33
N PHE A 12 -5.59 1.55 3.65
CA PHE A 12 -5.11 0.54 2.70
C PHE A 12 -6.01 0.43 1.48
N ARG A 13 -7.33 0.60 1.63
CA ARG A 13 -8.24 0.70 0.50
C ARG A 13 -7.98 1.95 -0.33
N PHE A 14 -7.80 3.11 0.30
CA PHE A 14 -7.47 4.35 -0.40
C PHE A 14 -6.21 4.21 -1.25
N ILE A 15 -5.15 3.58 -0.72
CA ILE A 15 -3.90 3.35 -1.48
C ILE A 15 -4.15 2.43 -2.69
N ARG A 16 -4.88 1.32 -2.53
CA ARG A 16 -5.24 0.44 -3.66
C ARG A 16 -5.98 1.20 -4.75
N VAL A 17 -7.01 1.96 -4.38
CA VAL A 17 -7.79 2.76 -5.33
C VAL A 17 -6.91 3.79 -6.04
N SER A 18 -6.06 4.49 -5.29
CA SER A 18 -5.16 5.51 -5.86
C SER A 18 -4.19 4.92 -6.89
N ILE A 19 -3.65 3.71 -6.64
CA ILE A 19 -2.78 3.03 -7.60
C ILE A 19 -3.59 2.62 -8.83
N VAL A 20 -4.78 2.06 -8.65
CA VAL A 20 -5.64 1.67 -9.78
C VAL A 20 -6.04 2.87 -10.64
N GLU A 21 -6.40 4.00 -10.03
CA GLU A 21 -6.67 5.26 -10.73
C GLU A 21 -5.43 5.75 -11.50
N ALA A 22 -4.24 5.73 -10.87
CA ALA A 22 -2.99 6.12 -11.53
C ALA A 22 -2.66 5.23 -12.74
N LEU A 23 -3.00 3.95 -12.68
CA LEU A 23 -2.83 3.00 -13.77
C LEU A 23 -3.95 3.10 -14.85
N GLY A 24 -4.91 4.01 -14.69
CA GLY A 24 -6.00 4.25 -15.66
C GLY A 24 -7.27 3.42 -15.43
N GLY A 25 -7.41 2.76 -14.29
CA GLY A 25 -8.53 1.89 -13.94
C GLY A 25 -9.70 2.60 -13.25
N GLU A 26 -10.20 3.72 -13.77
CA GLU A 26 -11.21 4.57 -13.11
C GLU A 26 -12.50 3.82 -12.69
N GLU A 27 -12.93 2.81 -13.45
CA GLU A 27 -14.14 2.02 -13.15
C GLU A 27 -13.99 1.10 -11.92
N TYR A 28 -12.77 0.85 -11.48
CA TYR A 28 -12.46 -0.13 -10.45
C TYR A 28 -12.55 0.44 -9.03
N ALA A 29 -12.64 1.77 -8.83
CA ALA A 29 -12.66 2.40 -7.51
C ALA A 29 -13.82 1.95 -6.59
N CYS A 30 -14.93 1.48 -7.18
CA CYS A 30 -16.10 0.93 -6.47
C CYS A 30 -16.01 -0.58 -6.19
N LEU A 31 -14.98 -1.25 -6.70
CA LEU A 31 -14.83 -2.70 -6.59
C LEU A 31 -14.19 -3.11 -5.26
N PRO A 32 -14.36 -4.38 -4.86
CA PRO A 32 -13.73 -4.92 -3.66
C PRO A 32 -12.21 -5.00 -3.81
N ASN A 33 -11.50 -5.09 -2.67
CA ASN A 33 -10.04 -5.05 -2.62
C ASN A 33 -9.40 -6.13 -3.49
N GLU A 34 -9.98 -7.33 -3.57
CA GLU A 34 -9.48 -8.43 -4.39
C GLU A 34 -9.49 -8.07 -5.89
N SER A 35 -10.51 -7.34 -6.34
CA SER A 35 -10.59 -6.87 -7.73
C SER A 35 -9.59 -5.77 -8.02
N LEU A 36 -9.33 -4.88 -7.06
CA LEU A 36 -8.28 -3.86 -7.17
C LEU A 36 -6.91 -4.53 -7.28
N GLU A 37 -6.60 -5.46 -6.38
CA GLU A 37 -5.34 -6.21 -6.36
C GLU A 37 -5.13 -7.04 -7.63
N GLN A 38 -6.20 -7.67 -8.13
CA GLN A 38 -6.15 -8.40 -9.40
C GLN A 38 -5.85 -7.48 -10.58
N TYR A 39 -6.45 -6.29 -10.63
CA TYR A 39 -6.16 -5.29 -11.66
C TYR A 39 -4.70 -4.85 -11.58
N ILE A 40 -4.22 -4.44 -10.40
CA ILE A 40 -2.83 -4.02 -10.17
C ILE A 40 -1.87 -5.12 -10.64
N SER A 41 -2.10 -6.36 -10.21
CA SER A 41 -1.27 -7.51 -10.60
C SER A 41 -1.29 -7.81 -12.10
N THR A 42 -2.38 -7.49 -12.79
CA THR A 42 -2.52 -7.70 -14.24
C THR A 42 -1.76 -6.64 -15.02
N VAL A 43 -1.78 -5.39 -14.56
CA VAL A 43 -1.09 -4.26 -15.21
C VAL A 43 0.42 -4.34 -14.96
N ASN A 44 0.84 -4.47 -13.69
CA ASN A 44 2.24 -4.71 -13.36
C ASN A 44 2.36 -5.58 -12.09
N PRO A 45 2.82 -6.85 -12.22
CA PRO A 45 2.93 -7.76 -11.10
C PRO A 45 3.98 -7.34 -10.05
N ASN A 46 4.91 -6.43 -10.37
CA ASN A 46 5.91 -5.93 -9.42
C ASN A 46 5.32 -5.00 -8.36
N ILE A 47 4.19 -4.34 -8.65
CA ILE A 47 3.57 -3.39 -7.73
C ILE A 47 2.99 -4.11 -6.50
N MET A 48 2.44 -5.31 -6.68
CA MET A 48 1.77 -6.06 -5.59
C MET A 48 2.71 -6.42 -4.43
N PRO A 49 3.92 -6.98 -4.66
CA PRO A 49 4.90 -7.18 -3.59
C PRO A 49 5.26 -5.90 -2.83
N LEU A 50 5.49 -4.79 -3.54
CA LEU A 50 5.84 -3.50 -2.93
C LEU A 50 4.68 -2.94 -2.09
N LEU A 51 3.45 -3.09 -2.59
CA LEU A 51 2.24 -2.69 -1.88
C LEU A 51 2.06 -3.49 -0.58
N TYR A 52 2.30 -4.81 -0.62
CA TYR A 52 2.25 -5.67 0.55
C TYR A 52 3.32 -5.28 1.58
N ASP A 53 4.56 -5.08 1.14
CA ASP A 53 5.66 -4.66 2.01
C ASP A 53 5.36 -3.31 2.68
N PHE A 54 4.80 -2.36 1.91
CA PHE A 54 4.37 -1.07 2.44
C PHE A 54 3.29 -1.24 3.53
N PHE A 55 2.24 -2.04 3.29
CA PHE A 55 1.19 -2.28 4.28
C PHE A 55 1.70 -2.93 5.55
N VAL A 56 2.57 -3.95 5.43
CA VAL A 56 3.14 -4.63 6.61
C VAL A 56 4.00 -3.67 7.44
N LYS A 57 4.86 -2.87 6.80
CA LYS A 57 5.69 -1.89 7.52
C LYS A 57 4.85 -0.79 8.16
N PHE A 58 3.80 -0.32 7.47
CA PHE A 58 2.91 0.69 8.01
C PHE A 58 2.09 0.17 9.20
N ASP A 59 1.60 -1.07 9.13
CA ASP A 59 0.93 -1.76 10.24
C ASP A 59 1.86 -1.88 11.46
N TYR A 60 3.10 -2.32 11.24
CA TYR A 60 4.11 -2.37 12.29
C TYR A 60 4.35 -0.99 12.94
N LEU A 61 4.52 0.05 12.12
CA LEU A 61 4.67 1.43 12.60
C LEU A 61 3.46 1.89 13.43
N PHE A 62 2.25 1.56 12.98
CA PHE A 62 1.02 1.89 13.69
C PHE A 62 0.93 1.21 15.06
N VAL A 63 1.30 -0.08 15.14
CA VAL A 63 1.36 -0.81 16.41
C VAL A 63 2.39 -0.19 17.36
N LEU A 64 3.59 0.17 16.87
CA LEU A 64 4.62 0.82 17.69
C LEU A 64 4.17 2.20 18.21
N ARG A 65 3.47 2.96 17.37
CA ARG A 65 2.86 4.23 17.77
C ARG A 65 1.84 4.04 18.89
N GLN A 66 0.99 3.02 18.80
CA GLN A 66 0.02 2.72 19.86
C GLN A 66 0.67 2.30 21.18
N SER A 67 1.81 1.61 21.13
CA SER A 67 2.55 1.21 22.33
C SER A 67 3.42 2.32 22.92
N ASN A 68 3.35 3.55 22.40
CA ASN A 68 4.25 4.67 22.74
C ASN A 68 5.74 4.31 22.66
N SER A 69 6.09 3.41 21.73
CA SER A 69 7.48 3.04 21.49
C SER A 69 8.23 4.20 20.84
N THR A 70 9.52 4.33 21.14
CA THR A 70 10.40 5.24 20.41
C THR A 70 10.55 4.73 18.98
N LEU A 71 10.27 5.58 18.00
CA LEU A 71 10.47 5.29 16.59
C LEU A 71 11.86 5.76 16.21
N THR A 72 12.76 4.84 15.92
CA THR A 72 14.14 5.19 15.56
C THR A 72 14.29 5.19 14.05
N ASP A 73 13.98 4.07 13.41
CA ASP A 73 14.25 3.84 11.98
C ASP A 73 12.98 3.43 11.21
N GLU A 74 11.92 3.04 11.91
CA GLU A 74 10.70 2.47 11.31
C GLU A 74 9.96 3.47 10.42
N GLU A 75 9.94 4.76 10.79
CA GLU A 75 9.34 5.82 9.96
C GLU A 75 10.09 5.96 8.62
N SER A 76 11.42 5.86 8.67
CA SER A 76 12.27 5.90 7.48
C SER A 76 12.05 4.68 6.61
N GLU A 77 11.95 3.48 7.19
CA GLU A 77 11.67 2.25 6.44
C GLU A 77 10.31 2.27 5.74
N VAL A 78 9.29 2.81 6.39
CA VAL A 78 7.96 3.03 5.78
C VAL A 78 8.06 4.04 4.64
N LEU A 79 8.78 5.15 4.83
CA LEU A 79 8.98 6.16 3.80
C LEU A 79 9.69 5.58 2.56
N LEU A 80 10.75 4.80 2.76
CA LEU A 80 11.47 4.13 1.68
C LEU A 80 10.57 3.16 0.92
N SER A 81 9.79 2.34 1.65
CA SER A 81 8.84 1.43 1.02
C SER A 81 7.77 2.15 0.20
N ALA A 82 7.30 3.31 0.67
CA ALA A 82 6.36 4.14 -0.06
C ALA A 82 7.01 4.74 -1.33
N GLN A 83 8.27 5.16 -1.25
CA GLN A 83 9.02 5.67 -2.40
C GLN A 83 9.21 4.61 -3.48
N ASP A 84 9.60 3.39 -3.10
CA ASP A 84 9.76 2.27 -4.03
C ASP A 84 8.44 1.96 -4.75
N LEU A 85 7.33 1.93 -4.01
CA LEU A 85 6.00 1.73 -4.56
C LEU A 85 5.60 2.84 -5.55
N VAL A 86 5.80 4.11 -5.18
CA VAL A 86 5.51 5.26 -6.05
C VAL A 86 6.35 5.19 -7.33
N TYR A 87 7.62 4.86 -7.21
CA TYR A 87 8.54 4.76 -8.33
C TYR A 87 8.09 3.68 -9.33
N GLU A 88 7.73 2.49 -8.86
CA GLU A 88 7.26 1.40 -9.74
C GLU A 88 5.94 1.75 -10.43
N VAL A 89 5.00 2.40 -9.72
CA VAL A 89 3.75 2.89 -10.33
C VAL A 89 4.05 3.90 -11.43
N GLN A 90 4.94 4.88 -11.18
CA GLN A 90 5.33 5.87 -12.17
C GLN A 90 6.00 5.25 -13.40
N LEU A 91 6.91 4.29 -13.20
CA LEU A 91 7.54 3.55 -14.30
C LEU A 91 6.52 2.83 -15.18
N THR A 92 5.44 2.31 -14.57
CA THR A 92 4.38 1.60 -15.28
C THR A 92 3.55 2.53 -16.19
N MET A 93 3.50 3.82 -15.86
CA MET A 93 2.75 4.83 -16.64
C MET A 93 3.52 5.39 -17.85
N MET A 94 4.85 5.18 -17.92
CA MET A 94 5.72 5.70 -18.99
C MET A 94 5.79 4.75 -20.19
#